data_AF-J9E1N7-F1
#
_entry.id   AF-J9E1N7-F1
#
_cell.length_a   1.000
_cell.length_b   1.000
_cell.length_c   1.000
_cell.angle_alpha   90.00
_cell.angle_beta   90.00
_cell.angle_gamma   90.00
#
_symmetry.space_group_name_H-M   'P 1'
#
loop_
_entity.id
_entity.type
_entity.pdbx_description
1 polymer ?
#
loop_
_entity_poly.entity_id
_entity_poly.type
_entity_poly.pdbx_seq_one_letter_code
_entity_poly.pdbx_strand_id
1 'polypeptide(L)'
;HLFKKYVKQVIIPPQQQCFPEGCVKIQDFQLVAHQNPSYVGAVPTPPNLLTLRISGFNFYIVGTLYGHLQPLPLLSMTIPTYGTLAISANQLVVEATFDIQKTVDNVPYIRVVSCSLINEVILAWVENMGLFTIIVNTKYQHEITMKTRQILEETLCITVNNVVNNELNSQLLQIPNQISIFDLYQIFFEVAHRFLFPL
;
A
#
# COMPACT_ATOMS: atom_id res chain seq x y z
N HIS A 1 5.45 12.58 -7.44
CA HIS A 1 6.40 12.82 -6.34
C HIS A 1 6.04 12.03 -5.08
N LEU A 2 4.80 12.14 -4.58
CA LEU A 2 4.35 11.49 -3.33
C LEU A 2 4.55 9.96 -3.31
N PHE A 3 4.19 9.25 -4.38
CA PHE A 3 4.36 7.79 -4.47
C PHE A 3 5.81 7.35 -4.15
N LYS A 4 6.81 7.99 -4.76
CA LYS A 4 8.24 7.68 -4.54
C LYS A 4 8.70 7.91 -3.09
N LYS A 5 8.13 8.91 -2.42
CA LYS A 5 8.43 9.24 -1.02
C LYS A 5 7.89 8.15 -0.09
N TYR A 6 6.63 7.78 -0.27
CA TYR A 6 5.94 6.87 0.65
C TYR A 6 6.25 5.39 0.40
N VAL A 7 6.52 4.96 -0.84
CA VAL A 7 6.90 3.55 -1.12
C VAL A 7 8.14 3.12 -0.34
N LYS A 8 9.12 4.01 -0.16
CA LYS A 8 10.33 3.73 0.63
C LYS A 8 10.08 3.67 2.14
N GLN A 9 8.95 4.18 2.59
CA GLN A 9 8.56 4.26 4.01
C GLN A 9 7.49 3.21 4.35
N VAL A 10 7.14 2.34 3.41
CA VAL A 10 6.19 1.25 3.66
C VAL A 10 6.83 0.27 4.64
N ILE A 11 6.16 0.09 5.78
CA ILE A 11 6.53 -0.90 6.79
C ILE A 11 5.47 -1.98 6.77
N ILE A 12 5.85 -3.20 6.41
CA ILE A 12 4.98 -4.37 6.51
C ILE A 12 5.13 -4.95 7.92
N PRO A 13 4.06 -5.04 8.72
CA PRO A 13 4.14 -5.54 10.08
C PRO A 13 4.47 -7.03 10.10
N PRO A 14 5.15 -7.53 11.15
CA PRO A 14 5.43 -8.95 11.29
C PRO A 14 4.14 -9.77 11.36
N GLN A 15 4.17 -10.94 10.75
CA GLN A 15 3.01 -11.82 10.60
C GLN A 15 3.26 -13.15 11.30
N GLN A 16 2.21 -13.73 11.86
CA GLN A 16 2.25 -15.09 12.37
C GLN A 16 1.17 -15.90 11.66
N GLN A 17 1.57 -17.03 11.09
CA GLN A 17 0.66 -17.97 10.45
C GLN A 17 0.82 -19.33 11.10
N CYS A 18 -0.31 -19.91 11.49
CA CYS A 18 -0.35 -21.24 12.10
C CYS A 18 -1.00 -22.24 11.14
N PHE A 19 -0.41 -23.42 11.08
CA PHE A 19 -0.85 -24.59 10.34
C PHE A 19 -1.01 -25.76 11.31
N PRO A 20 -1.69 -26.86 10.93
CA PRO A 20 -1.76 -28.07 11.74
C PRO A 20 -0.39 -28.61 12.18
N GLU A 21 0.64 -28.36 11.37
CA GLU A 21 2.02 -28.79 11.57
C GLU A 21 2.83 -27.83 12.47
N GLY A 22 2.29 -26.66 12.81
CA GLY A 22 2.97 -25.67 13.65
C GLY A 22 2.80 -24.24 13.17
N CYS A 23 3.45 -23.30 13.86
CA CYS A 23 3.36 -21.87 13.54
C CYS A 23 4.69 -21.33 13.03
N VAL A 24 4.59 -20.47 12.03
CA VAL A 24 5.70 -19.69 11.49
C VAL A 24 5.44 -18.20 11.71
N LYS A 25 6.50 -17.49 12.03
CA LYS A 25 6.54 -16.04 12.13
C LYS A 25 7.37 -15.50 10.98
N ILE A 26 6.80 -14.52 10.27
CA ILE A 26 7.47 -13.77 9.22
C ILE A 26 7.74 -12.37 9.77
N GLN A 27 8.96 -11.90 9.64
CA GLN A 27 9.36 -10.58 10.10
C GLN A 27 10.43 -10.00 9.17
N ASP A 28 10.87 -8.78 9.47
CA ASP A 28 11.96 -8.12 8.75
C ASP A 28 11.69 -8.03 7.24
N PHE A 29 10.46 -7.65 6.88
CA PHE A 29 10.09 -7.42 5.49
C PHE A 29 10.89 -6.26 4.89
N GLN A 30 11.49 -6.49 3.73
CA GLN A 30 12.31 -5.53 3.00
C GLN A 30 11.85 -5.43 1.55
N LEU A 31 11.62 -4.20 1.10
CA LEU A 31 11.36 -3.91 -0.32
C LEU A 31 12.69 -3.86 -1.06
N VAL A 32 13.05 -4.95 -1.74
CA VAL A 32 14.32 -5.13 -2.45
C VAL A 32 14.32 -4.37 -3.77
N ALA A 33 13.21 -4.46 -4.52
CA ALA A 33 13.05 -3.76 -5.78
C ALA A 33 11.64 -3.21 -5.92
N HIS A 34 11.53 -2.08 -6.62
CA HIS A 34 10.24 -1.49 -6.97
C HIS A 34 10.30 -0.86 -8.35
N GLN A 35 9.16 -0.88 -9.04
CA GLN A 35 8.92 -0.12 -10.26
C GLN A 35 7.88 0.96 -9.99
N ASN A 36 8.10 2.16 -10.54
CA ASN A 36 7.13 3.23 -10.45
C ASN A 36 5.87 2.91 -11.27
N PRO A 37 4.69 3.43 -10.87
CA PRO A 37 3.45 3.23 -11.60
C PRO A 37 3.55 3.83 -12.99
N SER A 38 2.93 3.16 -13.97
CA SER A 38 2.78 3.66 -15.33
C SER A 38 1.65 4.69 -15.42
N TYR A 39 0.65 4.59 -14.54
CA TYR A 39 -0.48 5.51 -14.52
C TYR A 39 -0.89 5.85 -13.09
N VAL A 40 -1.17 7.14 -12.88
CA VAL A 40 -1.75 7.70 -11.67
C VAL A 40 -2.80 8.70 -12.12
N GLY A 41 -4.06 8.46 -11.79
CA GLY A 41 -5.15 9.36 -12.16
C GLY A 41 -6.21 9.41 -11.08
N ALA A 42 -6.78 10.60 -10.88
CA ALA A 42 -7.92 10.81 -10.00
C ALA A 42 -9.10 11.27 -10.86
N VAL A 43 -10.24 10.59 -10.74
CA VAL A 43 -11.45 10.89 -11.51
C VAL A 43 -12.65 11.07 -10.59
N PRO A 44 -13.48 12.11 -10.80
CA PRO A 44 -14.73 12.25 -10.07
C PRO A 44 -15.63 11.04 -10.30
N THR A 45 -16.19 10.49 -9.22
CA THR A 45 -17.12 9.36 -9.24
C THR A 45 -18.41 9.79 -8.57
N PRO A 46 -19.53 9.91 -9.31
CA PRO A 46 -20.79 10.33 -8.71
C PRO A 46 -21.33 9.32 -7.67
N PRO A 47 -22.02 9.78 -6.60
CA PRO A 47 -22.19 11.17 -6.17
C PRO A 47 -21.08 11.63 -5.20
N ASN A 48 -20.44 12.78 -5.48
CA ASN A 48 -19.46 13.45 -4.61
C ASN A 48 -18.23 12.63 -4.18
N LEU A 49 -17.90 11.53 -4.87
CA LEU A 49 -16.70 10.76 -4.61
C LEU A 49 -15.59 11.12 -5.59
N LEU A 50 -14.36 10.83 -5.20
CA LEU A 50 -13.17 10.93 -6.06
C LEU A 50 -12.46 9.59 -6.02
N THR A 51 -12.31 8.95 -7.17
CA THR A 51 -11.59 7.68 -7.28
C THR A 51 -10.19 7.94 -7.78
N LEU A 52 -9.19 7.56 -6.97
CA LEU A 52 -7.79 7.51 -7.35
C LEU A 52 -7.43 6.10 -7.77
N ARG A 53 -6.81 6.00 -8.95
CA ARG A 53 -6.28 4.76 -9.47
C ARG A 53 -4.79 4.91 -9.74
N ILE A 54 -4.01 4.02 -9.12
CA ILE A 54 -2.57 3.89 -9.32
C ILE A 54 -2.34 2.52 -9.93
N SER A 55 -1.74 2.43 -11.11
CA SER A 55 -1.57 1.16 -11.82
C SER A 55 -0.19 0.96 -12.44
N GLY A 56 0.14 -0.30 -12.65
CA GLY A 56 1.34 -0.73 -13.38
C GLY A 56 2.63 -0.54 -12.58
N PHE A 57 2.55 -0.66 -11.25
CA PHE A 57 3.73 -0.71 -10.38
C PHE A 57 4.01 -2.13 -9.93
N ASN A 58 5.27 -2.42 -9.64
CA ASN A 58 5.74 -3.75 -9.25
C ASN A 58 6.55 -3.65 -7.96
N PHE A 59 6.45 -4.66 -7.11
CA PHE A 59 7.28 -4.82 -5.91
C PHE A 59 7.92 -6.20 -5.85
N TYR A 60 9.17 -6.21 -5.42
CA TYR A 60 9.86 -7.41 -4.99
C TYR A 60 10.22 -7.25 -3.53
N ILE A 61 9.62 -8.09 -2.68
CA ILE A 61 9.73 -8.00 -1.23
C ILE A 61 10.30 -9.32 -0.71
N VAL A 62 11.20 -9.23 0.25
CA VAL A 62 11.71 -10.40 0.98
C VAL A 62 11.39 -10.25 2.45
N GLY A 63 11.08 -11.35 3.13
CA GLY A 63 10.88 -11.39 4.56
C GLY A 63 11.61 -12.58 5.16
N THR A 64 11.95 -12.50 6.44
CA THR A 64 12.62 -13.60 7.13
C THR A 64 11.59 -14.47 7.85
N LEU A 65 11.66 -15.78 7.61
CA LEU A 65 10.79 -16.79 8.19
C LEU A 65 11.50 -17.51 9.34
N TYR A 66 10.84 -17.57 10.49
CA TYR A 66 11.27 -18.31 11.67
C TYR A 66 10.09 -19.10 12.21
N GLY A 67 10.28 -20.37 12.55
CA GLY A 67 9.19 -21.12 13.14
C GLY A 67 9.57 -22.51 13.55
N HIS A 68 8.57 -23.21 14.09
CA HIS A 68 8.70 -24.58 14.52
C HIS A 68 7.63 -25.36 13.75
N LEU A 69 8.07 -26.18 12.81
CA LEU A 69 7.18 -27.03 12.03
C LEU A 69 7.48 -28.50 12.31
N GLN A 70 6.41 -29.27 12.39
CA GLN A 70 6.40 -30.71 12.43
C GLN A 70 5.79 -31.22 11.12
N PRO A 71 6.56 -31.17 10.01
CA PRO A 71 6.03 -31.49 8.68
C PRO A 71 5.72 -32.98 8.49
N LEU A 72 6.23 -33.85 9.37
CA LEU A 72 6.02 -35.28 9.36
C LEU A 72 5.32 -35.71 10.66
N PRO A 73 4.02 -36.07 10.62
CA PRO A 73 3.29 -36.48 11.83
C PRO A 73 3.82 -37.79 12.44
N LEU A 74 4.60 -38.57 11.69
CA LEU A 74 5.21 -39.83 12.13
C LEU A 74 6.51 -39.64 12.93
N LEU A 75 7.08 -38.43 12.93
CA LEU A 75 8.28 -38.10 13.70
C LEU A 75 7.90 -37.07 14.76
N SER A 76 8.05 -37.41 16.03
CA SER A 76 7.79 -36.53 17.18
C SER A 76 8.84 -35.44 17.38
N MET A 77 9.48 -34.97 16.30
CA MET A 77 10.57 -34.01 16.35
C MET A 77 10.14 -32.70 15.70
N THR A 78 9.98 -31.68 16.53
CA THR A 78 9.78 -30.30 16.09
C THR A 78 11.14 -29.74 15.69
N ILE A 79 11.27 -29.34 14.42
CA ILE A 79 12.54 -28.79 13.92
C ILE A 79 12.40 -27.28 13.82
N PRO A 80 13.34 -26.49 14.37
CA PRO A 80 13.39 -25.07 14.10
C PRO A 80 13.64 -24.86 12.60
N THR A 81 12.68 -24.23 11.95
CA THR A 81 12.75 -23.89 10.54
C THR A 81 13.08 -22.42 10.40
N TYR A 82 14.09 -22.16 9.58
CA TYR A 82 14.50 -20.83 9.16
C TYR A 82 14.44 -20.77 7.64
N GLY A 83 14.01 -19.66 7.08
CA GLY A 83 13.99 -19.46 5.64
C GLY A 83 13.72 -18.02 5.25
N THR A 84 13.50 -17.80 3.96
CA THR A 84 13.19 -16.48 3.39
C THR A 84 11.87 -16.58 2.65
N LEU A 85 10.93 -15.67 2.91
CA LEU A 85 9.73 -15.50 2.10
C LEU A 85 10.05 -14.51 0.98
N ALA A 86 10.00 -14.95 -0.26
CA ALA A 86 10.12 -14.09 -1.43
C ALA A 86 8.73 -13.80 -2.00
N ILE A 87 8.47 -12.52 -2.28
CA ILE A 87 7.18 -12.04 -2.78
C ILE A 87 7.43 -11.24 -4.06
N SER A 88 6.83 -11.69 -5.15
CA SER A 88 6.77 -10.98 -6.42
C SER A 88 5.36 -10.48 -6.65
N ALA A 89 5.19 -9.16 -6.65
CA ALA A 89 3.91 -8.50 -6.83
C ALA A 89 3.97 -7.63 -8.09
N ASN A 90 3.37 -8.11 -9.18
CA ASN A 90 3.48 -7.53 -10.51
C ASN A 90 2.15 -6.95 -11.00
N GLN A 91 2.26 -5.91 -11.83
CA GLN A 91 1.15 -5.18 -12.45
C GLN A 91 0.09 -4.73 -11.44
N LEU A 92 0.53 -4.31 -10.25
CA LEU A 92 -0.38 -3.95 -9.17
C LEU A 92 -1.25 -2.74 -9.57
N VAL A 93 -2.51 -2.80 -9.16
CA VAL A 93 -3.45 -1.69 -9.29
C VAL A 93 -4.11 -1.44 -7.94
N VAL A 94 -3.87 -0.26 -7.38
CA VAL A 94 -4.56 0.21 -6.19
C VAL A 94 -5.64 1.18 -6.62
N GLU A 95 -6.85 0.93 -6.14
CA GLU A 95 -7.99 1.82 -6.30
C GLU A 95 -8.43 2.30 -4.93
N ALA A 96 -8.50 3.61 -4.75
CA ALA A 96 -8.95 4.23 -3.52
C ALA A 96 -10.02 5.27 -3.84
N THR A 97 -11.14 5.17 -3.14
CA THR A 97 -12.26 6.11 -3.27
C THR A 97 -12.26 7.03 -2.07
N PHE A 98 -12.35 8.31 -2.35
CA PHE A 98 -12.36 9.36 -1.36
C PHE A 98 -13.68 10.11 -1.37
N ASP A 99 -14.06 10.61 -0.20
CA ASP A 99 -15.14 11.57 -0.01
C ASP A 99 -14.54 12.88 0.47
N ILE A 100 -15.11 13.99 -0.01
CA ILE A 100 -14.69 15.35 0.36
C ILE A 100 -15.78 15.93 1.24
N GLN A 101 -15.45 16.12 2.51
CA GLN A 101 -16.38 16.64 3.50
C GLN A 101 -15.88 17.96 4.09
N LYS A 102 -16.74 18.62 4.86
CA LYS A 102 -16.38 19.79 5.66
C LYS A 102 -16.62 19.52 7.13
N THR A 103 -15.75 20.05 7.98
CA THR A 103 -16.00 20.08 9.43
C THR A 103 -17.07 21.11 9.77
N VAL A 104 -17.49 21.14 11.05
CA VAL A 104 -18.40 22.16 11.59
C VAL A 104 -17.84 23.58 11.39
N ASP A 105 -16.51 23.73 11.43
CA ASP A 105 -15.80 25.00 11.24
C ASP A 105 -15.54 25.32 9.75
N ASN A 106 -16.25 24.68 8.82
CA ASN A 106 -16.12 24.82 7.37
C ASN A 106 -14.73 24.46 6.79
N VAL A 107 -13.91 23.71 7.53
CA VAL A 107 -12.62 23.23 7.04
C VAL A 107 -12.84 22.02 6.13
N PRO A 108 -12.39 22.05 4.87
CA PRO A 108 -12.48 20.91 3.97
C PRO A 108 -11.48 19.82 4.37
N TYR A 109 -11.92 18.55 4.34
CA TYR A 109 -11.04 17.41 4.54
C TYR A 109 -11.43 16.25 3.61
N ILE A 110 -10.44 15.45 3.24
CA ILE A 110 -10.60 14.26 2.43
C ILE A 110 -10.61 13.05 3.36
N ARG A 111 -11.56 12.15 3.15
CA ARG A 111 -11.66 10.87 3.85
C ARG A 111 -11.58 9.71 2.87
N VAL A 112 -10.82 8.68 3.21
CA VAL A 112 -10.83 7.41 2.48
C VAL A 112 -12.12 6.65 2.81
N VAL A 113 -12.92 6.36 1.79
CA VAL A 113 -14.16 5.58 1.88
C VAL A 113 -13.86 4.11 1.66
N SER A 114 -13.10 3.80 0.62
CA SER A 114 -12.65 2.45 0.29
C SER A 114 -11.26 2.48 -0.30
N CYS A 115 -10.52 1.40 -0.09
CA CYS A 115 -9.26 1.16 -0.77
C CYS A 115 -9.14 -0.34 -0.99
N SER A 116 -8.73 -0.74 -2.19
CA SER A 116 -8.55 -2.13 -2.55
C SER A 116 -7.38 -2.32 -3.51
N LEU A 117 -6.86 -3.54 -3.49
CA LEU A 117 -5.89 -4.03 -4.46
C LEU A 117 -6.62 -4.87 -5.51
N ILE A 118 -6.65 -4.38 -6.75
CA ILE A 118 -7.36 -4.98 -7.87
C ILE A 118 -6.38 -5.43 -8.96
N ASN A 119 -6.82 -6.38 -9.80
CA ASN A 119 -6.12 -6.86 -11.00
C ASN A 119 -4.62 -7.13 -10.77
N GLU A 120 -4.31 -7.84 -9.70
CA GLU A 120 -2.96 -8.10 -9.21
C GLU A 120 -2.40 -9.47 -9.67
N VAL A 121 -1.09 -9.51 -9.91
CA VAL A 121 -0.35 -10.76 -10.11
C VAL A 121 0.62 -10.91 -8.96
N ILE A 122 0.19 -11.57 -7.88
CA ILE A 122 0.98 -11.78 -6.67
C ILE A 122 1.37 -13.25 -6.58
N LEU A 123 2.66 -13.50 -6.44
CA LEU A 123 3.23 -14.81 -6.17
C LEU A 123 4.15 -14.71 -4.96
N ALA A 124 4.02 -15.66 -4.05
CA ALA A 124 4.87 -15.73 -2.87
C ALA A 124 5.36 -17.16 -2.67
N TRP A 125 6.63 -17.34 -2.34
CA TRP A 125 7.25 -18.64 -2.14
C TRP A 125 8.33 -18.56 -1.07
N VAL A 126 8.65 -19.71 -0.49
CA VAL A 126 9.70 -19.85 0.51
C VAL A 126 11.01 -20.28 -0.15
N GLU A 127 12.11 -19.72 0.30
CA GLU A 127 13.47 -20.06 -0.08
C GLU A 127 14.28 -20.42 1.17
N ASN A 128 15.39 -21.12 0.97
CA ASN A 128 16.40 -21.37 2.01
C ASN A 128 15.90 -22.07 3.28
N MET A 129 14.85 -22.89 3.18
CA MET A 129 14.28 -23.66 4.30
C MET A 129 14.84 -25.10 4.39
N GLY A 130 15.95 -25.37 3.70
CA GLY A 130 16.55 -26.69 3.58
C GLY A 130 15.61 -27.69 2.88
N LEU A 131 15.58 -28.93 3.39
CA LEU A 131 14.81 -30.04 2.80
C LEU A 131 13.30 -29.79 2.77
N PHE A 132 12.78 -28.90 3.62
CA PHE A 132 11.35 -28.61 3.72
C PHE A 132 10.85 -27.58 2.70
N THR A 133 11.77 -26.87 2.02
CA THR A 133 11.42 -25.84 1.03
C THR A 133 10.43 -26.35 -0.01
N ILE A 134 10.70 -27.53 -0.59
CA ILE A 134 9.87 -28.13 -1.63
C ILE A 134 8.49 -28.49 -1.06
N ILE A 135 8.43 -29.07 0.14
CA ILE A 135 7.18 -29.48 0.77
C ILE A 135 6.29 -28.27 1.04
N VAL A 136 6.87 -27.20 1.59
CA VAL A 136 6.12 -25.97 1.93
C VAL A 136 5.59 -25.30 0.67
N ASN A 137 6.43 -25.13 -0.35
CA ASN A 137 6.04 -24.52 -1.63
C ASN A 137 5.11 -25.40 -2.47
N THR A 138 4.98 -26.69 -2.18
CA THR A 138 4.02 -27.57 -2.87
C THR A 138 2.69 -27.59 -2.14
N LYS A 139 2.71 -27.65 -0.81
CA LYS A 139 1.52 -27.83 0.03
C LYS A 139 0.80 -26.52 0.36
N TYR A 140 1.54 -25.46 0.69
CA TYR A 140 0.97 -24.20 1.19
C TYR A 140 1.07 -23.04 0.21
N GLN A 141 1.44 -23.30 -1.05
CA GLN A 141 1.64 -22.24 -2.05
C GLN A 141 0.45 -21.29 -2.16
N HIS A 142 -0.76 -21.85 -2.18
CA HIS A 142 -1.99 -21.09 -2.27
C HIS A 142 -2.23 -20.23 -1.02
N GLU A 143 -2.13 -20.84 0.17
CA GLU A 143 -2.28 -20.17 1.47
C GLU A 143 -1.28 -19.01 1.63
N ILE A 144 -0.01 -19.25 1.30
CA ILE A 144 1.07 -18.25 1.37
C ILE A 144 0.76 -17.09 0.42
N THR A 145 0.33 -17.39 -0.81
CA THR A 145 0.01 -16.37 -1.81
C THR A 145 -1.22 -15.54 -1.40
N MET A 146 -2.28 -16.19 -0.93
CA MET A 146 -3.50 -15.52 -0.46
C MET A 146 -3.23 -14.65 0.76
N LYS A 147 -2.48 -15.15 1.74
CA LYS A 147 -2.11 -14.37 2.92
C LYS A 147 -1.24 -13.17 2.55
N THR A 148 -0.29 -13.36 1.64
CA THR A 148 0.57 -12.29 1.11
C THR A 148 -0.25 -11.20 0.43
N ARG A 149 -1.24 -11.57 -0.39
CA ARG A 149 -2.16 -10.62 -1.02
C ARG A 149 -2.85 -9.75 0.03
N GLN A 150 -3.43 -10.36 1.06
CA GLN A 150 -4.13 -9.63 2.12
C GLN A 150 -3.21 -8.64 2.83
N ILE A 151 -2.00 -9.08 3.18
CA ILE A 151 -1.00 -8.22 3.83
C ILE A 151 -0.62 -7.02 2.95
N LEU A 152 -0.41 -7.26 1.65
CA LEU A 152 -0.06 -6.20 0.70
C LEU A 152 -1.19 -5.19 0.53
N GLU A 153 -2.43 -5.66 0.38
CA GLU A 153 -3.59 -4.80 0.27
C GLU A 153 -3.78 -3.94 1.53
N GLU A 154 -3.74 -4.55 2.71
CA GLU A 154 -3.84 -3.84 3.99
C GLU A 154 -2.73 -2.79 4.13
N THR A 155 -1.48 -3.16 3.86
CA THR A 155 -0.32 -2.27 3.97
C THR A 155 -0.43 -1.09 3.01
N LEU A 156 -0.80 -1.34 1.76
CA LEU A 156 -0.97 -0.30 0.75
C LEU A 156 -2.10 0.66 1.12
N CYS A 157 -3.23 0.14 1.59
CA CYS A 157 -4.36 0.96 1.98
C CYS A 157 -4.12 1.78 3.25
N ILE A 158 -3.42 1.23 4.24
CA ILE A 158 -2.92 1.99 5.39
C ILE A 158 -2.01 3.13 4.92
N THR A 159 -1.12 2.84 3.97
CA THR A 159 -0.22 3.87 3.41
C THR A 159 -1.01 4.97 2.72
N VAL A 160 -2.00 4.64 1.88
CA VAL A 160 -2.89 5.62 1.23
C VAL A 160 -3.58 6.49 2.27
N ASN A 161 -4.17 5.88 3.30
CA ASN A 161 -4.85 6.60 4.37
C ASN A 161 -3.90 7.55 5.13
N ASN A 162 -2.67 7.11 5.40
CA ASN A 162 -1.66 7.94 6.05
C ASN A 162 -1.23 9.13 5.18
N VAL A 163 -1.10 8.94 3.86
CA VAL A 163 -0.81 10.05 2.93
C VAL A 163 -1.95 11.07 2.92
N VAL A 164 -3.20 10.60 2.86
CA VAL A 164 -4.37 11.47 2.89
C VAL A 164 -4.39 12.30 4.17
N ASN A 165 -4.24 11.65 5.33
CA ASN A 165 -4.34 12.34 6.62
C ASN A 165 -3.16 13.26 6.91
N ASN A 166 -1.93 12.85 6.60
CA ASN A 166 -0.73 13.57 7.02
C ASN A 166 -0.25 14.62 6.02
N GLU A 167 -0.55 14.45 4.73
CA GLU A 167 -0.06 15.32 3.66
C GLU A 167 -1.20 16.06 2.96
N LEU A 168 -2.27 15.38 2.54
CA LEU A 168 -3.35 16.07 1.82
C LEU A 168 -4.21 16.93 2.77
N ASN A 169 -4.68 16.34 3.87
CA ASN A 169 -5.51 17.07 4.83
C ASN A 169 -4.74 18.19 5.54
N SER A 170 -3.42 18.02 5.75
CA SER A 170 -2.58 19.09 6.29
C SER A 170 -2.40 20.27 5.34
N GLN A 171 -2.38 20.03 4.03
CA GLN A 171 -2.38 21.10 3.02
C GLN A 171 -3.76 21.74 2.86
N LEU A 172 -4.85 20.96 2.93
CA LEU A 172 -6.22 21.50 2.88
C LEU A 172 -6.53 22.43 4.05
N LEU A 173 -5.96 22.16 5.23
CA LEU A 173 -6.03 23.06 6.40
C LEU A 173 -5.41 24.44 6.15
N GLN A 174 -4.49 24.57 5.21
CA GLN A 174 -3.86 25.84 4.86
C GLN A 174 -4.68 26.65 3.87
N ILE A 175 -5.72 26.07 3.27
CA ILE A 175 -6.60 26.81 2.37
C ILE A 175 -7.41 27.79 3.23
N PRO A 176 -7.36 29.09 2.93
CA PRO A 176 -8.06 30.09 3.72
C PRO A 176 -9.58 29.84 3.66
N ASN A 177 -10.20 29.72 4.83
CA ASN A 177 -11.67 29.55 4.95
C ASN A 177 -12.45 30.79 4.52
N GLN A 178 -11.78 31.94 4.43
CA GLN A 178 -12.31 33.22 3.99
C GLN A 178 -11.24 33.91 3.14
N ILE A 179 -11.61 34.32 1.93
CA ILE A 179 -10.73 35.10 1.06
C ILE A 179 -11.17 36.55 1.17
N SER A 180 -10.26 37.45 1.55
CA SER A 180 -10.55 38.88 1.51
C SER A 180 -10.80 39.29 0.06
N ILE A 181 -11.74 40.21 -0.17
CA ILE A 181 -11.95 40.80 -1.50
C ILE A 181 -10.63 41.38 -2.05
N PHE A 182 -9.77 41.88 -1.17
CA PHE A 182 -8.45 42.38 -1.54
C PHE A 182 -7.54 41.28 -2.13
N ASP A 183 -7.51 40.10 -1.51
CA ASP A 183 -6.73 38.96 -2.00
C ASP A 183 -7.29 38.44 -3.33
N LEU A 184 -8.61 38.46 -3.52
CA LEU A 184 -9.26 38.14 -4.78
C LEU A 184 -8.85 39.09 -5.91
N TYR A 185 -8.81 40.40 -5.63
CA TYR A 185 -8.33 41.39 -6.60
C TYR A 185 -6.86 41.13 -6.96
N GLN A 186 -6.01 40.83 -5.98
CA GLN A 186 -4.59 40.58 -6.22
C GLN A 186 -4.37 39.33 -7.09
N ILE A 187 -5.07 38.23 -6.81
CA ILE A 187 -5.03 37.01 -7.63
C ILE A 187 -5.52 37.29 -9.06
N PHE A 188 -6.62 38.04 -9.22
CA PHE A 188 -7.15 38.40 -10.53
C PHE A 188 -6.16 39.24 -11.35
N PHE A 189 -5.50 40.22 -10.72
CA PHE A 189 -4.51 41.06 -11.39
C PHE A 189 -3.24 40.31 -11.74
N GLU A 190 -2.74 39.40 -10.89
CA GLU A 190 -1.59 38.56 -11.21
C GLU A 190 -1.87 37.62 -12.40
N VAL A 191 -3.04 36.99 -12.42
CA VAL A 191 -3.45 36.12 -13.53
C VAL A 191 -3.67 36.95 -14.80
N ALA A 192 -4.33 38.10 -14.72
CA ALA A 192 -4.55 38.99 -15.86
C ALA A 192 -3.24 39.52 -16.44
N HIS A 193 -2.27 39.90 -15.60
CA HIS A 193 -0.97 40.36 -16.04
C HIS A 193 -0.16 39.25 -16.75
N ARG A 194 -0.32 38.00 -16.31
CA ARG A 194 0.32 36.83 -16.95
C ARG A 194 -0.30 36.47 -18.30
N PHE A 195 -1.58 36.76 -18.51
CA PHE A 195 -2.27 36.57 -19.80
C PHE A 195 -2.07 37.73 -20.77
N LEU A 196 -1.91 38.97 -20.27
CA LEU A 196 -1.72 40.17 -21.10
C LEU A 196 -0.26 40.42 -21.48
N PHE A 197 0.70 39.89 -20.73
CA PHE A 197 2.14 40.00 -21.04
C PHE A 197 2.84 38.63 -20.91
N PRO A 198 2.80 37.79 -21.95
CA PRO A 198 3.62 36.59 -22.00
C PRO A 198 5.05 37.00 -22.36
N LEU A 199 5.97 36.92 -21.41
CA LEU A 199 7.41 36.90 -21.69
C LEU A 199 7.86 35.46 -21.94
#